data_AF-A0A9E7VBD9-F1
#
_entry.id   AF-A0A9E7VBD9-F1
#
_cell.length_a   1.000
_cell.length_b   1.000
_cell.length_c   1.000
_cell.angle_alpha   90.00
_cell.angle_beta   90.00
_cell.angle_gamma   90.00
#
_symmetry.space_group_name_H-M   'P 1'
#
loop_
_entity.id
_entity.type
_entity.pdbx_description
1 polymer ?
#
loop_
_entity_poly.entity_id
_entity_poly.type
_entity_poly.pdbx_seq_one_letter_code
_entity_poly.pdbx_strand_id
1 'polypeptide(L)'
;MSHPASTIMITTALAMKVGLAPMHFWMPPVLQGLDLTTGLIMATWQKLAPFALLIQMAPTMHPMLLTALGLLSTIVGGWGGLNQTQLRKMLAYSSIAHLGWMIIVIQFMPQLTILTLSIYIIMTSAAFLTFKLLLSTKINTLSLTWSKAPIITTTTALILLSLGGLPPLTGFMPKWLILQELTKQELPLTATILALSALLSLYFYLRLCYAMALTIAPNTNNSTTPWR
;
A
#
# COMPACT_ATOMS: atom_id res chain seq x y z
N MET A 1 8.57 -8.93 -29.39
CA MET A 1 7.15 -8.76 -29.02
C MET A 1 6.72 -7.35 -29.41
N SER A 2 6.36 -7.13 -30.67
CA SER A 2 6.09 -5.77 -31.20
C SER A 2 4.63 -5.53 -31.55
N HIS A 3 3.77 -6.57 -31.55
CA HIS A 3 2.38 -6.38 -31.91
C HIS A 3 1.60 -5.75 -30.74
N PRO A 4 0.88 -4.63 -30.94
CA PRO A 4 0.21 -3.89 -29.86
C PRO A 4 -0.81 -4.75 -29.09
N ALA A 5 -1.51 -5.65 -29.77
CA ALA A 5 -2.44 -6.57 -29.09
C ALA A 5 -1.73 -7.52 -28.12
N SER A 6 -0.51 -7.97 -28.43
CA SER A 6 0.25 -8.88 -27.56
C SER A 6 0.73 -8.18 -26.29
N THR A 7 1.17 -6.92 -26.40
CA THR A 7 1.63 -6.13 -25.25
C THR A 7 0.45 -5.73 -24.36
N ILE A 8 -0.73 -5.44 -24.92
CA ILE A 8 -1.97 -5.20 -24.18
C ILE A 8 -2.44 -6.47 -23.43
N MET A 9 -2.31 -7.65 -24.05
CA MET A 9 -2.68 -8.91 -23.38
C MET A 9 -1.75 -9.23 -22.21
N ILE A 10 -0.45 -9.02 -22.39
CA ILE A 10 0.54 -9.28 -21.33
C ILE A 10 0.42 -8.25 -20.19
N THR A 11 0.27 -6.96 -20.50
CA THR A 11 0.03 -5.91 -19.49
C THR A 11 -1.20 -6.22 -18.65
N THR A 12 -2.32 -6.58 -19.27
CA THR A 12 -3.57 -6.90 -18.55
C THR A 12 -3.44 -8.18 -17.71
N ALA A 13 -2.79 -9.23 -18.21
CA ALA A 13 -2.51 -10.44 -17.44
C ALA A 13 -1.63 -10.16 -16.20
N LEU A 14 -0.58 -9.35 -16.35
CA LEU A 14 0.29 -8.95 -15.24
C LEU A 14 -0.45 -8.02 -14.27
N ALA A 15 -1.29 -7.11 -14.78
CA ALA A 15 -2.14 -6.25 -13.96
C ALA A 15 -3.12 -7.07 -13.10
N MET A 16 -3.67 -8.16 -13.63
CA MET A 16 -4.51 -9.09 -12.87
C MET A 16 -3.74 -9.74 -11.72
N LYS A 17 -2.55 -10.30 -11.99
CA LYS A 17 -1.69 -10.92 -10.97
C LYS A 17 -1.24 -9.96 -9.88
N VAL A 18 -0.93 -8.72 -10.26
CA VAL A 18 -0.53 -7.68 -9.31
C VAL A 18 -1.75 -7.09 -8.58
N GLY A 19 -2.97 -7.25 -9.10
CA GLY A 19 -4.18 -6.73 -8.47
C GLY A 19 -4.36 -5.22 -8.67
N LEU A 20 -3.95 -4.70 -9.84
CA LEU A 20 -4.21 -3.31 -10.22
C LEU A 20 -5.69 -3.12 -10.56
N ALA A 21 -6.21 -1.91 -10.38
CA ALA A 21 -7.56 -1.59 -10.83
C ALA A 21 -7.63 -1.59 -12.36
N PRO A 22 -8.72 -2.11 -12.97
CA PRO A 22 -9.97 -2.59 -12.36
C PRO A 22 -9.91 -4.04 -11.81
N MET A 23 -8.87 -4.81 -12.09
CA MET A 23 -8.72 -6.23 -11.69
C MET A 23 -8.36 -6.46 -10.21
N HIS A 24 -8.54 -5.45 -9.37
CA HIS A 24 -8.20 -5.45 -7.94
C HIS A 24 -9.20 -6.18 -7.04
N PHE A 25 -10.40 -6.53 -7.52
CA PHE A 25 -11.51 -7.04 -6.71
C PHE A 25 -11.20 -8.32 -5.92
N TRP A 26 -10.28 -9.15 -6.41
CA TRP A 26 -9.89 -10.38 -5.71
C TRP A 26 -9.02 -10.11 -4.48
N MET A 27 -8.29 -8.99 -4.45
CA MET A 27 -7.24 -8.77 -3.45
C MET A 27 -7.79 -8.50 -2.03
N PRO A 28 -8.76 -7.59 -1.80
CA PRO A 28 -9.33 -7.36 -0.48
C PRO A 28 -10.01 -8.58 0.18
N PRO A 29 -10.86 -9.37 -0.51
CA PRO A 29 -11.50 -10.53 0.13
C PRO A 29 -10.49 -11.65 0.42
N VAL A 30 -9.53 -11.90 -0.46
CA VAL A 30 -8.51 -12.94 -0.23
C VAL A 30 -7.62 -12.54 0.94
N LEU A 31 -7.12 -11.29 1.01
CA LEU A 31 -6.34 -10.84 2.17
C LEU A 31 -7.13 -10.91 3.48
N GLN A 32 -8.44 -10.68 3.45
CA GLN A 32 -9.25 -10.75 4.65
C GLN A 32 -9.39 -12.19 5.20
N GLY A 33 -9.52 -13.18 4.30
CA GLY A 33 -9.72 -14.59 4.65
C GLY A 33 -8.45 -15.34 5.04
N LEU A 34 -7.28 -14.75 4.79
CA LEU A 34 -5.99 -15.34 5.14
C LEU A 34 -5.51 -14.94 6.55
N ASP A 35 -4.63 -15.78 7.10
CA ASP A 35 -3.85 -15.47 8.30
C ASP A 35 -2.85 -14.33 8.03
N LEU A 36 -2.37 -13.69 9.10
CA LEU A 36 -1.44 -12.55 8.96
C LEU A 36 -0.11 -12.95 8.30
N THR A 37 0.39 -14.17 8.54
CA THR A 37 1.64 -14.66 7.94
C THR A 37 1.48 -14.98 6.45
N THR A 38 0.37 -15.61 6.06
CA THR A 38 0.09 -15.91 4.65
C THR A 38 -0.29 -14.63 3.89
N GLY A 39 -1.00 -13.71 4.54
CA GLY A 39 -1.26 -12.37 4.02
C GLY A 39 0.01 -11.56 3.78
N LEU A 40 1.00 -11.65 4.68
CA LEU A 40 2.33 -11.05 4.48
C LEU A 40 3.02 -11.60 3.22
N ILE A 41 3.08 -12.93 3.06
CA ILE A 41 3.69 -13.57 1.88
C ILE A 41 2.97 -13.12 0.61
N MET A 42 1.63 -13.02 0.63
CA MET A 42 0.86 -12.55 -0.52
C MET A 42 1.11 -11.07 -0.85
N ALA A 43 1.21 -10.21 0.16
CA ALA A 43 1.42 -8.77 -0.04
C ALA A 43 2.85 -8.42 -0.52
N THR A 44 3.84 -9.29 -0.25
CA THR A 44 5.26 -9.04 -0.53
C THR A 44 5.81 -9.96 -1.61
N TRP A 45 5.96 -11.25 -1.31
CA TRP A 45 6.64 -12.23 -2.14
C TRP A 45 5.96 -12.41 -3.50
N GLN A 46 4.62 -12.51 -3.51
CA GLN A 46 3.86 -12.72 -4.74
C GLN A 46 3.92 -11.53 -5.71
N LYS A 47 4.39 -10.36 -5.27
CA LYS A 47 4.55 -9.17 -6.11
C LYS A 47 5.90 -9.16 -6.85
N LEU A 48 6.93 -9.83 -6.34
CA LEU A 48 8.29 -9.75 -6.90
C LEU A 48 8.38 -10.23 -8.35
N ALA A 49 7.87 -11.44 -8.64
CA ALA A 49 7.97 -12.03 -9.98
C ALA A 49 7.19 -11.24 -11.05
N PRO A 50 5.91 -10.84 -10.83
CA PRO A 50 5.20 -9.99 -11.77
C PRO A 50 5.87 -8.62 -12.00
N PHE A 51 6.43 -7.99 -10.96
CA PHE A 51 7.14 -6.72 -11.12
C PHE A 51 8.44 -6.85 -11.90
N ALA A 52 9.19 -7.93 -11.73
CA ALA A 52 10.38 -8.18 -12.53
C ALA A 52 10.05 -8.23 -14.03
N LEU A 53 8.95 -8.90 -14.39
CA LEU A 53 8.46 -8.96 -15.78
C LEU A 53 7.97 -7.60 -16.27
N LEU A 54 7.23 -6.86 -15.45
CA LEU A 54 6.76 -5.51 -15.81
C LEU A 54 7.93 -4.55 -16.07
N ILE A 55 9.00 -4.61 -15.26
CA ILE A 55 10.19 -3.78 -15.45
C ILE A 55 10.91 -4.13 -16.75
N GLN A 56 11.07 -5.43 -17.05
CA GLN A 56 11.72 -5.88 -18.29
C GLN A 56 10.91 -5.48 -19.54
N MET A 57 9.58 -5.52 -19.45
CA MET A 57 8.69 -5.23 -20.58
C MET A 57 8.33 -3.74 -20.68
N ALA A 58 8.65 -2.92 -19.67
CA ALA A 58 8.34 -1.49 -19.60
C ALA A 58 8.53 -0.70 -20.92
N PRO A 59 9.65 -0.82 -21.65
CA PRO A 59 9.85 -0.02 -22.87
C PRO A 59 8.91 -0.40 -24.03
N THR A 60 8.29 -1.60 -23.98
CA THR A 60 7.40 -2.12 -25.04
C THR A 60 5.92 -1.92 -24.74
N MET A 61 5.58 -1.43 -23.55
CA MET A 61 4.19 -1.32 -23.10
C MET A 61 3.53 -0.02 -23.58
N HIS A 62 2.21 -0.07 -23.77
CA HIS A 62 1.46 1.10 -24.19
C HIS A 62 1.39 2.15 -23.05
N PRO A 63 1.90 3.38 -23.26
CA PRO A 63 2.05 4.38 -22.19
C PRO A 63 0.71 4.79 -21.57
N MET A 64 -0.30 4.98 -22.41
CA MET A 64 -1.62 5.40 -21.94
C MET A 64 -2.32 4.32 -21.12
N LEU A 65 -2.01 3.04 -21.38
CA LEU A 65 -2.59 1.94 -20.60
C LEU A 65 -1.98 1.90 -19.19
N LEU A 66 -0.65 2.05 -19.08
CA LEU A 66 0.04 2.06 -17.79
C LEU A 66 -0.40 3.25 -16.93
N THR A 67 -0.48 4.45 -17.51
CA THR A 67 -0.95 5.64 -16.80
C THR A 67 -2.41 5.50 -16.35
N ALA A 68 -3.29 4.95 -17.18
CA ALA A 68 -4.68 4.66 -16.81
C ALA A 68 -4.79 3.64 -15.66
N LEU A 69 -4.08 2.50 -15.74
CA LEU A 69 -4.06 1.49 -14.67
C LEU A 69 -3.53 2.08 -13.36
N GLY A 70 -2.46 2.88 -13.45
CA GLY A 70 -1.86 3.57 -12.32
C GLY A 70 -2.84 4.51 -11.62
N LEU A 71 -3.41 5.47 -12.35
CA LEU A 71 -4.35 6.45 -11.78
C LEU A 71 -5.61 5.81 -11.22
N LEU A 72 -6.18 4.82 -11.93
CA LEU A 72 -7.35 4.10 -11.43
C LEU A 72 -7.03 3.37 -10.13
N SER A 73 -5.86 2.72 -10.04
CA SER A 73 -5.49 1.99 -8.83
C SER A 73 -5.21 2.90 -7.63
N THR A 74 -4.63 4.09 -7.80
CA THR A 74 -4.45 5.02 -6.68
C THR A 74 -5.78 5.57 -6.17
N ILE A 75 -6.70 5.92 -7.07
CA ILE A 75 -8.04 6.43 -6.71
C ILE A 75 -8.86 5.35 -6.00
N VAL A 76 -8.91 4.15 -6.58
CA VAL A 76 -9.67 3.02 -6.03
C VAL A 76 -9.07 2.53 -4.71
N GLY A 77 -7.74 2.49 -4.60
CA GLY A 77 -7.05 2.17 -3.35
C GLY A 77 -7.35 3.20 -2.25
N GLY A 78 -7.36 4.49 -2.60
CA GLY A 78 -7.71 5.56 -1.67
C GLY A 78 -9.15 5.46 -1.17
N TRP A 79 -10.14 5.46 -2.07
CA TRP A 79 -11.57 5.39 -1.71
C TRP A 79 -11.96 4.08 -1.05
N GLY A 80 -11.48 2.95 -1.57
CA GLY A 80 -11.81 1.63 -1.05
C GLY A 80 -11.33 1.42 0.39
N GLY A 81 -10.20 2.04 0.76
CA GLY A 81 -9.63 1.97 2.12
C GLY A 81 -10.45 2.73 3.16
N LEU A 82 -11.06 3.86 2.81
CA LEU A 82 -11.79 4.72 3.76
C LEU A 82 -12.90 3.96 4.51
N ASN A 83 -13.62 3.08 3.81
CA ASN A 83 -14.78 2.41 4.38
C ASN A 83 -14.46 1.11 5.15
N GLN A 84 -13.17 0.76 5.32
CA GLN A 84 -12.80 -0.51 5.94
C GLN A 84 -12.46 -0.36 7.43
N THR A 85 -12.95 -1.31 8.23
CA THR A 85 -12.61 -1.44 9.67
C THR A 85 -11.67 -2.61 9.96
N GLN A 86 -11.49 -3.50 8.98
CA GLN A 86 -10.59 -4.65 9.06
C GLN A 86 -9.18 -4.23 8.62
N LEU A 87 -8.17 -4.54 9.45
CA LEU A 87 -6.78 -4.15 9.18
C LEU A 87 -6.24 -4.78 7.89
N ARG A 88 -6.61 -6.03 7.62
CA ARG A 88 -6.16 -6.74 6.40
C ARG A 88 -6.74 -6.15 5.12
N LYS A 89 -8.03 -5.76 5.11
CA LYS A 89 -8.63 -5.04 3.97
C LYS A 89 -8.02 -3.65 3.79
N MET A 90 -7.75 -2.94 4.88
CA MET A 90 -7.07 -1.64 4.81
C MET A 90 -5.69 -1.76 4.16
N LEU A 91 -4.88 -2.76 4.58
CA LEU A 91 -3.59 -3.06 3.95
C LEU A 91 -3.72 -3.53 2.50
N ALA A 92 -4.81 -4.22 2.14
CA ALA A 92 -5.08 -4.58 0.75
C ALA A 92 -5.29 -3.33 -0.11
N TYR A 93 -6.15 -2.40 0.32
CA TYR A 93 -6.38 -1.16 -0.42
C TYR A 93 -5.17 -0.25 -0.47
N SER A 94 -4.37 -0.20 0.59
CA SER A 94 -3.11 0.54 0.55
C SER A 94 -2.11 -0.08 -0.41
N SER A 95 -2.02 -1.41 -0.47
CA SER A 95 -1.18 -2.07 -1.47
C SER A 95 -1.60 -1.71 -2.89
N ILE A 96 -2.91 -1.71 -3.20
CA ILE A 96 -3.43 -1.29 -4.52
C ILE A 96 -3.01 0.15 -4.83
N ALA A 97 -3.08 1.05 -3.85
CA ALA A 97 -2.64 2.43 -4.03
C ALA A 97 -1.12 2.53 -4.29
N HIS A 98 -0.28 1.86 -3.49
CA HIS A 98 1.17 1.86 -3.70
C HIS A 98 1.57 1.25 -5.04
N LEU A 99 0.89 0.20 -5.47
CA LEU A 99 1.10 -0.43 -6.77
C LEU A 99 0.80 0.55 -7.92
N GLY A 100 -0.20 1.41 -7.77
CA GLY A 100 -0.49 2.47 -8.74
C GLY A 100 0.65 3.46 -8.92
N TRP A 101 1.27 3.89 -7.82
CA TRP A 101 2.47 4.74 -7.87
C TRP A 101 3.62 4.06 -8.61
N MET A 102 3.85 2.77 -8.38
CA MET A 102 4.93 2.01 -9.02
C MET A 102 4.72 1.90 -10.54
N ILE A 103 3.49 1.63 -10.97
CA ILE A 103 3.17 1.42 -12.39
C ILE A 103 3.34 2.69 -13.21
N ILE A 104 3.06 3.86 -12.63
CA ILE A 104 3.18 5.13 -13.37
C ILE A 104 4.64 5.44 -13.67
N VAL A 105 5.55 5.13 -12.76
CA VAL A 105 6.97 5.47 -12.92
C VAL A 105 7.77 4.42 -13.68
N ILE A 106 7.22 3.22 -13.85
CA ILE A 106 7.92 2.11 -14.49
C ILE A 106 8.39 2.43 -15.91
N GLN A 107 7.63 3.25 -16.62
CA GLN A 107 7.93 3.66 -17.97
C GLN A 107 9.05 4.70 -18.03
N PHE A 108 9.11 5.61 -17.05
CA PHE A 108 10.04 6.73 -17.06
C PHE A 108 11.38 6.36 -16.43
N MET A 109 11.36 5.81 -15.22
CA MET A 109 12.55 5.48 -14.43
C MET A 109 12.35 4.15 -13.69
N PRO A 110 12.65 2.98 -14.32
CA PRO A 110 12.46 1.68 -13.69
C PRO A 110 13.24 1.52 -12.39
N GLN A 111 14.39 2.19 -12.24
CA GLN A 111 15.16 2.20 -10.99
C GLN A 111 14.37 2.76 -9.79
N LEU A 112 13.57 3.82 -10.00
CA LEU A 112 12.69 4.33 -8.95
C LEU A 112 11.61 3.32 -8.57
N THR A 113 11.10 2.54 -9.52
CA THR A 113 10.10 1.51 -9.19
C THR A 113 10.68 0.44 -8.27
N ILE A 114 11.94 0.02 -8.50
CA ILE A 114 12.64 -0.93 -7.63
C ILE A 114 12.81 -0.33 -6.22
N LEU A 115 13.21 0.94 -6.11
CA LEU A 115 13.31 1.64 -4.83
C LEU A 115 11.95 1.70 -4.10
N THR A 116 10.89 2.05 -4.82
CA THR A 116 9.55 2.16 -4.21
C THR A 116 9.03 0.80 -3.75
N LEU A 117 9.32 -0.27 -4.50
CA LEU A 117 8.94 -1.63 -4.17
C LEU A 117 9.72 -2.17 -2.97
N SER A 118 11.03 -1.89 -2.86
CA SER A 118 11.82 -2.31 -1.71
C SER A 118 11.34 -1.64 -0.42
N ILE A 119 11.11 -0.31 -0.45
CA ILE A 119 10.55 0.43 0.68
C ILE A 119 9.16 -0.12 1.05
N TYR A 120 8.30 -0.35 0.06
CA TYR A 120 6.97 -0.93 0.29
C TYR A 120 7.04 -2.31 0.97
N ILE A 121 7.94 -3.21 0.53
CA ILE A 121 8.10 -4.54 1.15
C ILE A 121 8.57 -4.42 2.60
N ILE A 122 9.53 -3.54 2.89
CA ILE A 122 10.02 -3.30 4.26
C ILE A 122 8.88 -2.77 5.14
N MET A 123 8.12 -1.78 4.66
CA MET A 123 7.07 -1.17 5.47
C MET A 123 5.87 -2.10 5.69
N THR A 124 5.45 -2.83 4.66
CA THR A 124 4.35 -3.79 4.78
C THR A 124 4.72 -4.99 5.65
N SER A 125 5.95 -5.49 5.54
CA SER A 125 6.43 -6.56 6.44
C SER A 125 6.43 -6.11 7.90
N ALA A 126 6.91 -4.89 8.18
CA ALA A 126 6.84 -4.31 9.51
C ALA A 126 5.38 -4.19 10.02
N ALA A 127 4.44 -3.76 9.18
CA ALA A 127 3.02 -3.66 9.55
C ALA A 127 2.37 -5.02 9.87
N PHE A 128 2.59 -6.05 9.04
CA PHE A 128 2.03 -7.38 9.30
C PHE A 128 2.66 -8.05 10.52
N LEU A 129 3.98 -7.91 10.72
CA LEU A 129 4.68 -8.49 11.88
C LEU A 129 4.20 -7.87 13.18
N THR A 130 4.02 -6.54 13.21
CA THR A 130 3.51 -5.86 14.40
C THR A 130 2.04 -6.20 14.69
N PHE A 131 1.19 -6.33 13.66
CA PHE A 131 -0.18 -6.83 13.85
C PHE A 131 -0.20 -8.28 14.37
N LYS A 132 0.75 -9.11 13.95
CA LYS A 132 0.92 -10.48 14.46
C LYS A 132 1.32 -10.48 15.93
N LEU A 133 2.29 -9.64 16.33
CA LEU A 133 2.71 -9.50 17.73
C LEU A 133 1.57 -9.03 18.64
N LEU A 134 0.73 -8.12 18.15
CA LEU A 134 -0.43 -7.59 18.88
C LEU A 134 -1.68 -8.48 18.80
N LEU A 135 -1.66 -9.55 18.01
CA LEU A 135 -2.81 -10.43 17.74
C LEU A 135 -4.09 -9.67 17.37
N SER A 136 -3.94 -8.54 16.66
CA SER A 136 -5.05 -7.62 16.35
C SER A 136 -5.37 -7.66 14.86
N THR A 137 -6.67 -7.70 14.54
CA THR A 137 -7.16 -7.81 13.15
C THR A 137 -8.21 -6.75 12.81
N LYS A 138 -8.81 -6.12 13.82
CA LYS A 138 -9.80 -5.05 13.72
C LYS A 138 -9.29 -3.78 14.40
N ILE A 139 -9.79 -2.62 13.98
CA ILE A 139 -9.47 -1.33 14.62
C ILE A 139 -9.75 -1.36 16.13
N ASN A 140 -10.91 -1.88 16.54
CA ASN A 140 -11.28 -1.93 17.97
C ASN A 140 -10.36 -2.84 18.80
N THR A 141 -9.81 -3.90 18.20
CA THR A 141 -8.83 -4.75 18.90
C THR A 141 -7.47 -4.08 18.97
N LEU A 142 -7.13 -3.25 17.98
CA LEU A 142 -5.90 -2.48 17.95
C LEU A 142 -5.93 -1.32 18.96
N SER A 143 -7.07 -0.68 19.20
CA SER A 143 -7.19 0.42 20.18
C SER A 143 -6.92 -0.02 21.63
N LEU A 144 -7.15 -1.31 21.94
CA LEU A 144 -6.89 -1.88 23.26
C LEU A 144 -5.40 -2.21 23.50
N THR A 145 -4.54 -2.03 22.49
CA THR A 145 -3.13 -2.45 22.58
C THR A 145 -2.25 -1.46 23.34
N TRP A 146 -2.66 -0.20 23.44
CA TRP A 146 -1.91 0.86 24.13
C TRP A 146 -1.64 0.50 25.60
N SER A 147 -2.63 -0.06 26.29
CA SER A 147 -2.50 -0.46 27.70
C SER A 147 -1.65 -1.71 27.91
N LYS A 148 -1.47 -2.54 26.87
CA LYS A 148 -0.72 -3.80 26.96
C LYS A 148 0.75 -3.63 26.58
N ALA A 149 1.03 -2.93 25.47
CA ALA A 149 2.36 -2.86 24.88
C ALA A 149 2.61 -1.48 24.22
N PRO A 150 2.78 -0.41 25.00
CA PRO A 150 2.85 0.96 24.48
C PRO A 150 3.98 1.15 23.45
N ILE A 151 5.14 0.51 23.65
CA ILE A 151 6.29 0.59 22.73
C ILE A 151 5.95 -0.01 21.35
N ILE A 152 5.22 -1.12 21.31
CA ILE A 152 4.80 -1.73 20.04
C ILE A 152 3.71 -0.86 19.38
N THR A 153 2.86 -0.21 20.17
CA THR A 153 1.84 0.70 19.63
C THR A 153 2.41 2.00 19.04
N THR A 154 3.45 2.57 19.61
CA THR A 154 4.08 3.77 19.04
C THR A 154 4.84 3.43 17.76
N THR A 155 5.56 2.32 17.74
CA THR A 155 6.27 1.83 16.54
C THR A 155 5.31 1.48 15.40
N THR A 156 4.18 0.82 15.69
CA THR A 156 3.11 0.58 14.69
C THR A 156 2.54 1.87 14.12
N ALA A 157 2.31 2.89 14.94
CA ALA A 157 1.83 4.18 14.46
C ALA A 157 2.84 4.82 13.49
N LEU A 158 4.14 4.79 13.80
CA LEU A 158 5.19 5.29 12.90
C LEU A 158 5.26 4.51 11.57
N ILE A 159 5.06 3.19 11.60
CA ILE A 159 4.99 2.35 10.40
C ILE A 159 3.79 2.72 9.51
N LEU A 160 2.63 3.01 10.11
CA LEU A 160 1.44 3.40 9.34
C LEU A 160 1.56 4.80 8.74
N LEU A 161 2.14 5.75 9.48
CA LEU A 161 2.40 7.10 8.99
C LEU A 161 3.44 7.13 7.86
N SER A 162 4.43 6.23 7.91
CA SER A 162 5.42 6.08 6.84
C SER A 162 4.82 5.44 5.60
N LEU A 163 3.92 4.45 5.71
CA LEU A 163 3.10 3.99 4.57
C LEU A 163 2.24 5.12 3.97
N GLY A 164 1.71 6.00 4.83
CA GLY A 164 1.02 7.23 4.42
C GLY A 164 1.92 8.21 3.66
N GLY A 165 3.24 8.16 3.87
CA GLY A 165 4.22 9.03 3.21
C GLY A 165 4.24 10.45 3.78
N LEU A 166 4.23 10.59 5.10
CA LEU A 166 4.40 11.90 5.74
C LEU A 166 5.87 12.39 5.67
N PRO A 167 6.11 13.70 5.46
CA PRO A 167 7.44 14.30 5.35
C PRO A 167 8.08 14.51 6.74
N PRO A 168 8.46 13.41 7.41
CA PRO A 168 9.85 13.16 7.81
C PRO A 168 10.25 11.67 7.73
N LEU A 169 9.35 10.83 7.22
CA LEU A 169 9.47 9.37 7.25
C LEU A 169 9.93 8.80 5.91
N THR A 170 10.44 7.56 5.95
CA THR A 170 11.03 6.87 4.78
C THR A 170 10.08 6.73 3.60
N GLY A 171 8.78 6.52 3.83
CA GLY A 171 7.81 6.35 2.74
C GLY A 171 7.45 7.64 1.99
N PHE A 172 7.88 8.80 2.45
CA PHE A 172 7.74 10.05 1.70
C PHE A 172 8.72 10.13 0.53
N MET A 173 9.97 9.66 0.73
CA MET A 173 11.04 9.69 -0.27
C MET A 173 10.60 9.16 -1.65
N PRO A 174 10.05 7.93 -1.77
CA PRO A 174 9.62 7.42 -3.08
C PRO A 174 8.49 8.24 -3.72
N LYS A 175 7.49 8.69 -2.95
CA LYS A 175 6.38 9.49 -3.51
C LYS A 175 6.88 10.83 -4.05
N TRP A 176 7.77 11.49 -3.31
CA TRP A 176 8.35 12.75 -3.73
C TRP A 176 9.20 12.61 -4.99
N LEU A 177 10.07 11.60 -5.05
CA LEU A 177 10.90 11.33 -6.24
C LEU A 177 10.05 11.01 -7.47
N ILE A 178 8.95 10.25 -7.31
CA ILE A 178 8.00 9.98 -8.40
C ILE A 178 7.39 11.29 -8.92
N LEU A 179 6.92 12.17 -8.03
CA LEU A 179 6.36 13.45 -8.44
C LEU A 179 7.38 14.31 -9.18
N GLN A 180 8.63 14.32 -8.72
CA GLN A 180 9.71 15.04 -9.38
C GLN A 180 9.94 14.51 -10.81
N GLU A 181 9.99 13.19 -11.01
CA GLU A 181 10.14 12.64 -12.36
C GLU A 181 8.96 12.96 -13.27
N LEU A 182 7.72 12.91 -12.76
CA LEU A 182 6.54 13.25 -13.56
C LEU A 182 6.56 14.72 -14.02
N THR A 183 7.06 15.63 -13.19
CA THR A 183 7.22 17.03 -13.59
C THR A 183 8.31 17.22 -14.64
N LYS A 184 9.38 16.42 -14.62
CA LYS A 184 10.43 16.44 -15.65
C LYS A 184 9.93 15.96 -17.02
N GLN A 185 8.95 15.05 -17.02
CA GLN A 185 8.33 14.50 -18.22
C GLN A 185 7.14 15.33 -18.73
N GLU A 186 6.97 16.57 -18.26
CA GLU A 186 5.89 17.50 -18.64
C GLU A 186 4.47 16.95 -18.39
N LEU A 187 4.29 16.10 -17.37
CA LEU A 187 2.98 15.56 -16.96
C LEU A 187 2.52 16.12 -15.59
N PRO A 188 2.34 17.44 -15.42
CA PRO A 188 1.95 18.00 -14.13
C PRO A 188 0.54 17.58 -13.70
N LEU A 189 -0.38 17.36 -14.64
CA LEU A 189 -1.76 16.97 -14.32
C LEU A 189 -1.85 15.57 -13.71
N THR A 190 -1.05 14.61 -14.20
CA THR A 190 -1.04 13.27 -13.60
C THR A 190 -0.39 13.29 -12.23
N ALA A 191 0.65 14.10 -12.05
CA ALA A 191 1.31 14.32 -10.77
C ALA A 191 0.36 14.92 -9.71
N THR A 192 -0.46 15.91 -10.06
CA THR A 192 -1.42 16.51 -9.12
C THR A 192 -2.51 15.53 -8.72
N ILE A 193 -3.08 14.77 -9.66
CA ILE A 193 -4.09 13.74 -9.36
C ILE A 193 -3.50 12.68 -8.43
N LEU A 194 -2.26 12.24 -8.67
CA LEU A 194 -1.58 11.29 -7.80
C LEU A 194 -1.38 11.83 -6.40
N ALA A 195 -0.84 13.05 -6.28
CA ALA A 195 -0.61 13.69 -5.00
C ALA A 195 -1.90 13.80 -4.18
N LEU A 196 -3.00 14.24 -4.82
CA LEU A 196 -4.30 14.30 -4.17
C LEU A 196 -4.80 12.91 -3.75
N SER A 197 -4.68 11.90 -4.62
CA SER A 197 -5.11 10.53 -4.28
C SER A 197 -4.35 9.94 -3.08
N ALA A 198 -3.07 10.31 -2.90
CA ALA A 198 -2.29 9.88 -1.74
C ALA A 198 -2.80 10.46 -0.42
N LEU A 199 -3.40 11.66 -0.42
CA LEU A 199 -3.98 12.25 0.80
C LEU A 199 -5.14 11.40 1.34
N LEU A 200 -5.93 10.76 0.47
CA LEU A 200 -6.99 9.85 0.90
C LEU A 200 -6.42 8.61 1.60
N SER A 201 -5.30 8.10 1.08
CA SER A 201 -4.61 6.99 1.73
C SER A 201 -4.06 7.37 3.11
N LEU A 202 -3.52 8.59 3.22
CA LEU A 202 -2.99 9.13 4.46
C LEU A 202 -4.10 9.31 5.52
N TYR A 203 -5.29 9.76 5.12
CA TYR A 203 -6.40 9.96 6.04
C TYR A 203 -6.81 8.67 6.78
N PHE A 204 -6.95 7.54 6.08
CA PHE A 204 -7.35 6.31 6.78
C PHE A 204 -6.25 5.77 7.70
N TYR A 205 -4.97 6.05 7.41
CA TYR A 205 -3.87 5.73 8.32
C TYR A 205 -3.89 6.64 9.55
N LEU A 206 -4.13 7.94 9.39
CA LEU A 206 -4.29 8.87 10.51
C LEU A 206 -5.46 8.45 11.42
N ARG A 207 -6.58 8.03 10.84
CA ARG A 207 -7.72 7.48 11.60
C ARG A 207 -7.29 6.28 12.46
N LEU A 208 -6.43 5.42 11.92
CA LEU A 208 -5.91 4.26 12.65
C LEU A 208 -5.00 4.69 13.81
N CYS A 209 -4.04 5.59 13.54
CA CYS A 209 -3.13 6.16 14.54
C CYS A 209 -3.91 6.87 15.66
N TYR A 210 -4.97 7.58 15.30
CA TYR A 210 -5.86 8.25 16.24
C TYR A 210 -6.51 7.27 17.21
N ALA A 211 -7.09 6.18 16.69
CA ALA A 211 -7.77 5.17 17.49
C ALA A 211 -6.83 4.35 18.40
N MET A 212 -5.55 4.23 18.05
CA MET A 212 -4.61 3.35 18.76
C MET A 212 -3.67 4.04 19.74
N ALA A 213 -3.21 5.27 19.44
CA ALA A 213 -2.10 5.89 20.17
C ALA A 213 -2.42 7.31 20.64
N LEU A 214 -3.16 8.10 19.83
CA LEU A 214 -3.48 9.49 20.19
C LEU A 214 -4.68 9.61 21.14
N THR A 215 -5.51 8.57 21.23
CA THR A 215 -6.64 8.50 22.15
C THR A 215 -6.62 7.20 22.94
N ILE A 216 -7.18 7.25 24.15
CA ILE A 216 -7.30 6.09 25.04
C ILE A 216 -8.74 5.58 24.93
N ALA A 217 -8.91 4.39 24.35
CA ALA A 217 -10.21 3.71 24.29
C ALA A 217 -10.55 3.05 25.64
N PRO A 218 -11.86 2.90 25.96
CA PRO A 218 -12.28 2.18 27.15
C PRO A 218 -11.82 0.71 27.07
N ASN A 219 -11.10 0.26 28.10
CA ASN A 219 -10.61 -1.10 28.22
C ASN A 219 -11.61 -1.99 28.98
N THR A 220 -11.67 -3.27 28.63
CA THR A 220 -12.45 -4.27 29.37
C THR A 220 -11.71 -4.69 30.64
N ASN A 221 -12.40 -4.99 31.74
CA ASN A 221 -11.77 -5.46 33.00
C ASN A 221 -10.87 -6.71 32.83
N ASN A 222 -11.11 -7.53 31.80
CA ASN A 222 -10.26 -8.69 31.47
C ASN A 222 -8.94 -8.32 30.76
N SER A 223 -8.70 -7.04 30.47
CA SER A 223 -7.38 -6.56 30.06
C SER A 223 -6.55 -6.33 31.31
N THR A 224 -6.23 -7.41 32.02
CA THR A 224 -5.14 -7.35 32.99
C THR A 224 -3.90 -6.89 32.24
N THR A 225 -3.20 -5.91 32.81
CA THR A 225 -1.87 -5.55 32.35
C THR A 225 -1.04 -6.84 32.35
N PRO A 226 -0.33 -7.19 31.26
CA PRO A 226 0.58 -8.32 31.26
C PRO A 226 1.86 -7.92 32.00
N TRP A 227 1.71 -7.45 33.24
CA TRP A 227 2.81 -7.30 34.19
C TRP A 227 3.07 -8.63 34.92
N ARG A 228 2.71 -9.73 34.25
CA ARG A 228 3.25 -11.08 34.35
C ARG A 228 3.32 -11.66 32.95
#